data_AF-A0A976HUM8-F1
#
_entry.id   AF-A0A976HUM8-F1
#
_cell.length_a   1.000
_cell.length_b   1.000
_cell.length_c   1.000
_cell.angle_alpha   90.00
_cell.angle_beta   90.00
_cell.angle_gamma   90.00
#
_symmetry.space_group_name_H-M   'P 1'
#
loop_
_entity.id
_entity.type
_entity.pdbx_description
1 polymer ?
#
loop_
_entity_poly.entity_id
_entity_poly.type
_entity_poly.pdbx_seq_one_letter_code
_entity_poly.pdbx_strand_id
1 'polypeptide(L)'
;MKKIVPFSTILLKIMKISVVQIAIFVIFSGMSMAFDGKAQEFLNRAITLKSEDTRLRKVLSMLEQQADVQFVYSSKAIKADRKVKLSVVNERLETVLQKVLPPLQISYRIVEGQIIC
;
A
#
# COMPACT_ATOMS: atom_id res chain seq x y z
N MET A 1 36.45 -39.02 -42.18
CA MET A 1 36.78 -39.36 -40.79
C MET A 1 35.75 -38.73 -39.87
N LYS A 2 34.79 -39.52 -39.36
CA LYS A 2 33.61 -39.04 -38.62
C LYS A 2 33.97 -38.99 -37.13
N LYS A 3 34.31 -37.81 -36.59
CA LYS A 3 34.61 -37.65 -35.16
C LYS A 3 33.30 -37.78 -34.37
N ILE A 4 33.10 -38.94 -33.75
CA ILE A 4 31.99 -39.20 -32.83
C ILE A 4 32.33 -38.45 -31.54
N VAL A 5 31.75 -37.26 -31.37
CA VAL A 5 31.87 -36.53 -30.11
C VAL A 5 31.18 -37.34 -29.01
N PRO A 6 31.84 -37.61 -27.87
CA PRO A 6 31.26 -38.44 -26.83
C PRO A 6 30.05 -37.72 -26.22
N PHE A 7 28.95 -38.46 -26.04
CA PHE A 7 27.67 -37.98 -25.50
C PHE A 7 27.83 -37.21 -24.18
N SER A 8 28.81 -37.60 -23.35
CA SER A 8 29.21 -36.92 -22.11
C SER A 8 29.57 -35.44 -22.31
N THR A 9 30.27 -35.08 -23.38
CA THR A 9 30.69 -33.69 -23.65
C THR A 9 29.51 -32.83 -24.10
N ILE A 10 28.52 -33.41 -24.78
CA ILE A 10 27.28 -32.74 -25.17
C ILE A 10 26.42 -32.49 -23.92
N LEU A 11 26.29 -33.50 -23.04
CA LEU A 11 25.55 -33.40 -21.79
C LEU A 11 26.10 -32.30 -20.86
N LEU A 12 27.43 -32.25 -20.71
CA LEU A 12 28.11 -31.22 -19.91
C LEU A 12 27.93 -29.80 -20.48
N LYS A 13 27.84 -29.67 -21.81
CA LYS A 13 27.64 -28.37 -22.48
C LYS A 13 26.21 -27.88 -22.32
N ILE A 14 25.22 -28.78 -22.35
CA ILE A 14 23.81 -28.49 -22.07
C ILE A 14 23.63 -28.05 -20.62
N MET A 15 24.24 -28.77 -19.65
CA MET A 15 24.18 -28.38 -18.23
C MET A 15 24.73 -26.97 -17.99
N LYS A 16 25.85 -26.59 -18.61
CA LYS A 16 26.40 -25.24 -18.50
C LYS A 16 25.48 -24.14 -19.05
N ILE A 17 24.80 -24.39 -20.16
CA ILE A 17 23.89 -23.42 -20.79
C ILE A 17 22.62 -23.25 -19.93
N SER A 18 22.06 -24.34 -19.40
CA SER A 18 20.89 -24.29 -18.52
C SER A 18 21.19 -23.58 -17.18
N VAL A 19 22.39 -23.75 -16.61
CA VAL A 19 22.79 -23.05 -15.38
C VAL A 19 22.87 -21.53 -15.59
N VAL A 20 23.39 -21.08 -16.74
CA VAL A 20 23.46 -19.64 -17.07
C VAL A 20 22.06 -19.05 -17.30
N GLN A 21 21.16 -19.78 -17.95
CA GLN A 21 19.77 -19.35 -18.15
C GLN A 21 19.02 -19.21 -16.82
N ILE A 22 19.20 -20.17 -15.90
CA ILE A 22 18.62 -20.11 -14.55
C ILE A 22 19.20 -18.94 -13.76
N ALA A 23 20.52 -18.71 -13.83
CA ALA A 23 21.17 -17.59 -13.16
C ALA A 23 20.62 -16.23 -13.63
N ILE A 24 20.41 -16.05 -14.94
CA ILE A 24 19.83 -14.82 -15.50
C ILE A 24 18.37 -14.65 -15.04
N PHE A 25 17.56 -15.71 -15.02
CA PHE A 25 16.17 -15.66 -14.52
C PHE A 25 16.07 -15.24 -13.05
N VAL A 26 16.99 -15.70 -12.21
CA VAL A 26 17.03 -15.37 -10.77
C VAL A 26 17.38 -13.89 -10.57
N ILE A 27 18.30 -13.34 -11.37
CA ILE A 27 18.70 -11.92 -11.28
C ILE A 27 17.55 -10.99 -11.70
N PHE A 28 16.78 -11.35 -12.74
CA PHE A 28 15.65 -10.52 -13.19
C PHE A 28 14.39 -10.63 -12.32
N SER A 29 14.26 -11.67 -11.49
CA SER A 29 13.09 -11.87 -10.62
C SER A 29 13.09 -10.99 -9.35
N GLY A 30 14.17 -10.26 -9.07
CA GLY A 30 14.34 -9.50 -7.81
C GLY A 30 13.75 -8.08 -7.78
N MET A 31 13.20 -7.56 -8.89
CA MET A 31 12.78 -6.15 -8.99
C MET A 31 11.30 -5.87 -8.65
N SER A 32 10.55 -6.85 -8.16
CA SER A 32 9.11 -6.74 -7.89
C SER A 32 8.74 -6.50 -6.42
N MET A 33 9.65 -6.00 -5.58
CA MET A 33 9.28 -5.48 -4.26
C MET A 33 8.75 -4.05 -4.40
N ALA A 34 7.45 -3.95 -4.72
CA ALA A 34 6.70 -2.71 -4.68
C ALA A 34 6.60 -2.19 -3.23
N PHE A 35 6.76 -0.89 -3.08
CA PHE A 35 6.97 -0.17 -1.84
C PHE A 35 5.65 0.01 -1.05
N ASP A 36 5.08 -1.07 -0.50
CA ASP A 36 3.83 -1.02 0.28
C ASP A 36 4.04 -0.90 1.81
N GLY A 37 5.27 -1.12 2.29
CA GLY A 37 5.56 -1.20 3.73
C GLY A 37 5.20 0.06 4.53
N LYS A 38 5.45 1.25 3.98
CA LYS A 38 5.13 2.52 4.65
C LYS A 38 3.63 2.79 4.72
N ALA A 39 2.89 2.37 3.69
CA ALA A 39 1.43 2.51 3.63
C ALA A 39 0.73 1.68 4.71
N GLN A 40 1.19 0.44 4.87
CA GLN A 40 0.67 -0.50 5.85
C GLN A 40 0.93 -0.04 7.30
N GLU A 41 2.02 0.68 7.55
CA GLU A 41 2.41 1.09 8.90
C GLU A 41 1.43 2.11 9.50
N PHE A 42 1.07 3.16 8.77
CA PHE A 42 0.18 4.19 9.31
C PHE A 42 -1.28 3.75 9.42
N LEU A 43 -1.75 2.85 8.55
CA LEU A 43 -3.11 2.32 8.62
C LEU A 43 -3.37 1.54 9.91
N ASN A 44 -2.32 0.95 10.48
CA ASN A 44 -2.36 0.19 11.72
C ASN A 44 -2.18 1.04 12.98
N ARG A 45 -1.91 2.36 12.85
CA ARG A 45 -1.77 3.25 14.01
C ARG A 45 -3.09 3.36 14.77
N ALA A 46 -2.99 3.31 16.10
CA ALA A 46 -4.11 3.44 17.00
C ALA A 46 -4.56 4.89 17.12
N ILE A 47 -5.85 5.11 16.90
CA ILE A 47 -6.51 6.42 16.91
C ILE A 47 -7.50 6.44 18.07
N THR A 48 -7.44 7.53 18.83
CA THR A 48 -8.43 7.84 19.85
C THR A 48 -8.96 9.23 19.58
N LEU A 49 -10.21 9.29 19.12
CA LEU A 49 -10.82 10.54 18.70
C LEU A 49 -12.29 10.55 19.11
N LYS A 50 -12.68 11.60 19.83
CA LYS A 50 -14.06 11.89 20.18
C LYS A 50 -14.46 13.22 19.56
N SER A 51 -15.38 13.18 18.61
CA SER A 51 -15.98 14.33 17.96
C SER A 51 -17.49 14.16 17.91
N GLU A 52 -18.23 15.10 18.49
CA GLU A 52 -19.69 15.01 18.56
C GLU A 52 -20.39 15.84 17.47
N ASP A 53 -19.82 16.99 17.11
CA ASP A 53 -20.37 17.88 16.08
C ASP A 53 -19.27 18.68 15.37
N THR A 54 -18.27 17.98 14.84
CA THR A 54 -17.08 18.61 14.24
C THR A 54 -17.11 18.52 12.72
N ARG A 55 -16.59 19.55 12.04
CA ARG A 55 -16.47 19.55 10.57
C ARG A 55 -15.55 18.42 10.12
N LEU A 56 -15.91 17.75 9.02
CA LEU A 56 -15.13 16.65 8.45
C LEU A 56 -13.67 17.06 8.18
N ARG A 57 -13.42 18.27 7.66
CA ARG A 57 -12.05 18.82 7.48
C ARG A 57 -11.23 18.77 8.77
N LYS A 58 -11.84 19.14 9.90
CA LYS A 58 -11.15 19.18 11.20
C LYS A 58 -10.92 17.78 11.75
N VAL A 59 -11.89 16.86 11.55
CA VAL A 59 -11.70 15.43 11.89
C VAL A 59 -10.56 14.83 11.08
N LEU A 60 -10.52 15.04 9.76
CA LEU A 60 -9.42 14.57 8.91
C LEU A 60 -8.08 15.15 9.36
N SER A 61 -7.99 16.44 9.67
CA SER A 61 -6.76 17.06 10.18
C SER A 61 -6.30 16.50 11.53
N MET A 62 -7.23 16.13 12.41
CA MET A 62 -6.88 15.45 13.67
C MET A 62 -6.37 14.02 13.42
N LEU A 63 -6.90 13.33 12.40
CA LEU A 63 -6.40 12.03 11.98
C LEU A 63 -5.01 12.14 11.34
N GLU A 64 -4.72 13.19 10.56
CA GLU A 64 -3.37 13.48 10.03
C GLU A 64 -2.36 13.58 11.16
N GLN A 65 -2.70 14.32 12.22
CA GLN A 65 -1.80 14.56 13.33
C GLN A 65 -1.56 13.30 14.17
N GLN A 66 -2.59 12.48 14.42
CA GLN A 66 -2.44 11.26 15.24
C GLN A 66 -1.78 10.11 14.46
N ALA A 67 -2.11 9.97 13.18
CA ALA A 67 -1.61 8.89 12.36
C ALA A 67 -0.35 9.27 11.57
N ASP A 68 0.09 10.53 11.61
CA ASP A 68 1.23 11.06 10.85
C ASP A 68 1.13 10.63 9.36
N VAL A 69 0.00 11.04 8.77
CA VAL A 69 -0.39 10.83 7.37
C VAL A 69 -0.86 12.15 6.76
N GLN A 70 -0.90 12.21 5.44
CA GLN A 70 -1.44 13.35 4.69
C GLN A 70 -2.71 12.95 3.93
N PHE A 71 -3.81 13.68 4.11
CA PHE A 71 -5.01 13.53 3.30
C PHE A 71 -5.03 14.57 2.18
N VAL A 72 -5.26 14.09 0.97
CA VAL A 72 -5.44 14.93 -0.22
C VAL A 72 -6.89 14.76 -0.69
N TYR A 73 -7.63 15.87 -0.76
CA TYR A 73 -9.04 15.80 -1.14
C TYR A 73 -9.54 17.12 -1.73
N SER A 74 -10.58 17.03 -2.57
CA SER A 74 -11.34 18.20 -3.01
C SER A 74 -12.42 18.53 -1.99
N SER A 75 -12.33 19.71 -1.36
CA SER A 75 -13.28 20.12 -0.31
C SER A 75 -14.73 20.19 -0.78
N LYS A 76 -14.96 20.47 -2.07
CA LYS A 76 -16.29 20.44 -2.70
C LYS A 76 -16.76 19.00 -2.92
N ALA A 77 -15.87 18.11 -3.38
CA ALA A 77 -16.20 16.71 -3.66
C ALA A 77 -16.62 15.97 -2.38
N ILE A 78 -15.83 16.10 -1.31
CA ILE A 78 -16.13 15.44 -0.03
C ILE A 78 -17.04 16.26 0.88
N LYS A 79 -17.55 17.42 0.44
CA LYS A 79 -18.34 18.37 1.25
C LYS A 79 -17.71 18.57 2.64
N ALA A 80 -16.45 19.00 2.69
CA ALA A 80 -15.59 18.96 3.89
C ALA A 80 -16.11 19.78 5.09
N ASP A 81 -17.03 20.73 4.85
CA ASP A 81 -17.68 21.53 5.89
C ASP A 81 -18.86 20.84 6.58
N ARG A 82 -19.29 19.66 6.08
CA ARG A 82 -20.33 18.86 6.74
C ARG A 82 -19.87 18.46 8.14
N LYS A 83 -20.80 18.43 9.08
CA LYS A 83 -20.52 17.98 10.45
C LYS A 83 -20.65 16.47 10.53
N VAL A 84 -19.74 15.85 11.28
CA VAL A 84 -19.70 14.41 11.50
C VAL A 84 -19.52 14.13 12.98
N LYS A 85 -20.09 13.00 13.41
CA LYS A 85 -19.94 12.46 14.76
C LYS A 85 -19.11 11.19 14.66
N LEU A 86 -18.02 11.14 15.42
CA LEU A 86 -17.13 9.99 15.49
C LEU A 86 -16.65 9.83 16.93
N SER A 87 -16.82 8.63 17.48
CA SER A 87 -16.28 8.25 18.78
C SER A 87 -15.56 6.93 18.62
N VAL A 88 -14.23 6.98 18.63
CA VAL A 88 -13.35 5.82 18.48
C VAL A 88 -12.26 5.87 19.55
N VAL A 89 -11.95 4.72 20.14
CA VAL A 89 -10.96 4.60 21.21
C VAL A 89 -10.07 3.42 20.87
N ASN A 90 -8.76 3.70 20.74
CA ASN A 90 -7.76 2.70 20.42
C ASN A 90 -8.10 1.85 19.18
N GLU A 91 -8.62 2.49 18.13
CA GLU A 91 -8.98 1.83 16.88
C GLU A 91 -7.96 2.11 15.79
N ARG A 92 -7.72 1.15 14.89
CA ARG A 92 -6.82 1.35 13.75
C ARG A 92 -7.37 2.42 12.81
N LEU A 93 -6.49 3.25 12.25
CA LEU A 93 -6.87 4.27 11.28
C LEU A 93 -7.70 3.69 10.13
N GLU A 94 -7.33 2.52 9.60
CA GLU A 94 -8.09 1.83 8.56
C GLU A 94 -9.56 1.62 8.96
N THR A 95 -9.80 1.10 10.17
CA THR A 95 -11.14 0.84 10.69
C THR A 95 -11.91 2.15 10.90
N VAL A 96 -11.24 3.19 11.38
CA VAL A 96 -11.83 4.52 11.54
C VAL A 96 -12.27 5.09 10.18
N LEU A 97 -11.43 4.99 9.15
CA LEU A 97 -11.76 5.44 7.80
C LEU A 97 -12.93 4.67 7.19
N GLN A 98 -12.99 3.34 7.41
CA GLN A 98 -14.13 2.51 6.98
C GLN A 98 -15.44 2.82 7.73
N LYS A 99 -15.37 3.39 8.93
CA LYS A 99 -16.57 3.83 9.67
C LYS A 99 -17.05 5.21 9.23
N VAL A 100 -16.14 6.12 8.90
CA VAL A 100 -16.46 7.52 8.60
C VAL A 100 -16.80 7.75 7.14
N LEU A 101 -16.03 7.17 6.21
CA LEU A 101 -16.10 7.53 4.79
C LEU A 101 -17.25 6.88 4.01
N PRO A 102 -17.57 5.57 4.18
CA PRO A 102 -18.63 4.92 3.41
C PRO A 102 -20.04 5.51 3.64
N PRO A 103 -20.47 5.86 4.88
CA PRO A 103 -21.75 6.54 5.09
C PRO A 103 -21.84 7.90 4.39
N LEU A 104 -20.70 8.51 4.07
CA LEU A 104 -20.60 9.79 3.39
C LEU A 104 -20.44 9.65 1.87
N GLN A 105 -20.43 8.41 1.35
CA GLN A 105 -20.18 8.03 -0.04
C GLN A 105 -18.82 8.51 -0.55
N ILE A 106 -17.81 8.48 0.32
CA ILE A 106 -16.44 8.87 -0.02
C ILE A 106 -15.61 7.59 -0.16
N SER A 107 -14.99 7.42 -1.32
CA SER A 107 -13.97 6.38 -1.54
C SER A 107 -12.59 6.99 -1.34
N TYR A 108 -11.65 6.19 -0.83
CA TYR A 108 -10.27 6.63 -0.69
C TYR A 108 -9.31 5.66 -1.39
N ARG A 109 -8.15 6.17 -1.79
CA ARG A 109 -7.02 5.36 -2.27
C ARG A 109 -5.73 5.83 -1.62
N ILE A 110 -4.80 4.90 -1.45
CA ILE A 110 -3.49 5.17 -0.89
C ILE A 110 -2.49 5.25 -2.04
N VAL A 111 -1.78 6.36 -2.14
CA VAL A 111 -0.79 6.61 -3.18
C VAL A 111 0.43 7.24 -2.53
N GLU A 112 1.59 6.57 -2.65
CA GLU A 112 2.87 7.06 -2.10
C GLU A 112 2.83 7.49 -0.62
N GLY A 113 2.02 6.82 0.19
CA GLY A 113 1.84 7.12 1.61
C GLY A 113 0.89 8.28 1.92
N GLN A 114 0.17 8.78 0.93
CA GLN A 114 -0.92 9.75 1.08
C GLN A 114 -2.27 9.08 0.91
N ILE A 115 -3.29 9.59 1.59
CA ILE A 115 -4.68 9.13 1.47
C ILE A 115 -5.44 10.13 0.60
N ILE A 116 -5.86 9.68 -0.58
CA ILE A 116 -6.58 10.51 -1.56
C ILE A 116 -8.07 10.19 -1.51
N CYS A 117 -8.91 11.20 -1.25
CA CYS A 117 -10.36 11.10 -1.08
C CYS A 117 -11.16 12.01 -2.04
#